data_AF-A0A1J3F3K6-F1
#
_entry.id   AF-A0A1J3F3K6-F1
#
_cell.length_a   1.000
_cell.length_b   1.000
_cell.length_c   1.000
_cell.angle_alpha   90.00
_cell.angle_beta   90.00
_cell.angle_gamma   90.00
#
_symmetry.space_group_name_H-M   'P 1'
#
loop_
_entity.id
_entity.type
_entity.pdbx_description
1 polymer ?
#
loop_
_entity_poly.entity_id
_entity_poly.type
_entity_poly.pdbx_seq_one_letter_code
_entity_poly.pdbx_strand_id
1 'polypeptide(L)'
;MEWIRREIIGHGSFSTVSLATTSGSSTAFPTLIAVKSSGVVCSAALRNERDVLDDLGDCSEIVRCFGEGRTVENGEEIYNLFLEYASGGNLGDR
;
A
#
# COMPACT_ATOMS: atom_id res chain seq x y z
N MET A 1 6.39 11.13 -4.95
CA MET A 1 5.61 11.45 -3.75
C MET A 1 6.52 11.32 -2.54
N GLU A 2 6.52 12.30 -1.64
CA GLU A 2 7.21 12.16 -0.36
C GLU A 2 6.25 11.54 0.66
N TRP A 3 6.62 10.38 1.19
CA TRP A 3 5.84 9.64 2.18
C TRP A 3 6.79 9.06 3.23
N ILE A 4 6.26 8.84 4.42
CA ILE A 4 7.01 8.29 5.54
C ILE A 4 6.29 7.03 6.00
N ARG A 5 6.97 5.88 5.93
CA ARG A 5 6.49 4.61 6.49
C ARG A 5 6.32 4.75 8.01
N ARG A 6 5.24 4.22 8.53
CA ARG A 6 4.90 4.18 9.96
C ARG A 6 4.79 2.73 10.41
N GLU A 7 3.98 2.47 11.43
CA GLU A 7 3.80 1.16 12.04
C GLU A 7 3.26 0.12 11.06
N ILE A 8 3.57 -1.14 11.34
CA ILE A 8 2.99 -2.30 10.64
C ILE A 8 1.58 -2.52 11.20
N ILE A 9 0.60 -2.59 10.31
CA ILE A 9 -0.82 -2.80 10.63
C ILE A 9 -1.34 -4.15 10.13
N GLY A 10 -0.56 -4.87 9.33
CA GLY A 10 -0.95 -6.20 8.85
C GLY A 10 0.25 -6.99 8.34
N HIS A 11 0.18 -8.31 8.47
CA HIS A 11 1.19 -9.24 7.99
C HIS A 11 0.54 -10.36 7.20
N GLY A 12 0.97 -10.55 5.95
CA GLY A 12 0.56 -11.66 5.10
C GLY A 12 1.74 -12.57 4.78
N SER A 13 1.49 -13.66 4.06
CA SER A 13 2.56 -14.59 3.64
C SER A 13 3.50 -13.98 2.59
N PHE A 14 3.02 -13.02 1.80
CA PHE A 14 3.75 -12.47 0.65
C PHE A 14 4.15 -11.01 0.81
N SER A 15 3.65 -10.34 1.84
CA SER A 15 3.82 -8.90 2.02
C SER A 15 3.47 -8.46 3.42
N THR A 16 4.03 -7.33 3.81
CA THR A 16 3.68 -6.60 5.03
C THR A 16 2.87 -5.35 4.66
N VAL A 17 1.89 -4.99 5.48
CA VAL A 17 1.13 -3.75 5.33
C VAL A 17 1.53 -2.80 6.45
N SER A 18 1.98 -1.61 6.09
CA SER A 18 2.30 -0.52 7.01
C SER A 18 1.37 0.65 6.80
N LEU A 19 1.15 1.45 7.84
CA LEU A 19 0.60 2.78 7.69
C LEU A 19 1.66 3.71 7.09
N ALA A 20 1.26 4.74 6.36
CA ALA A 20 2.18 5.79 5.91
C ALA A 20 1.51 7.16 5.90
N THR A 21 2.31 8.19 6.18
CA THR A 21 1.89 9.59 6.12
C THR A 21 2.49 10.28 4.92
N THR A 22 1.70 11.14 4.28
CA THR A 22 2.06 11.89 3.08
C THR A 22 2.17 13.37 3.42
N SER A 23 2.92 14.16 2.66
CA SER A 23 3.12 15.59 2.95
C SER A 23 1.86 16.47 2.77
N GLY A 24 0.74 15.91 2.29
CA GLY A 24 -0.55 16.59 2.14
C GLY A 24 -0.55 17.79 1.18
N SER A 25 0.59 18.10 0.54
CA SER A 25 0.74 19.22 -0.39
C SER A 25 0.16 18.95 -1.78
N SER A 26 -0.17 17.69 -2.07
CA SER A 26 -0.79 17.26 -3.32
C SER A 26 -2.21 16.77 -3.06
N THR A 27 -3.18 17.26 -3.84
CA THR A 27 -4.58 16.80 -3.81
C THR A 27 -4.76 15.37 -4.34
N ALA A 28 -3.73 14.78 -4.95
CA ALA A 28 -3.80 13.46 -5.54
C ALA A 28 -3.74 12.32 -4.50
N PHE A 29 -3.30 12.61 -3.27
CA PHE A 29 -3.15 11.59 -2.23
C PHE A 29 -3.67 12.09 -0.88
N PRO A 30 -4.35 11.24 -0.11
CA PRO A 30 -4.73 11.58 1.26
C PRO A 30 -3.48 11.66 2.16
N THR A 31 -3.61 12.35 3.29
CA THR A 31 -2.53 12.49 4.29
C THR A 31 -2.12 11.16 4.91
N LEU A 32 -3.01 10.18 4.90
CA LEU A 32 -2.84 8.86 5.48
C LEU A 32 -3.18 7.78 4.45
N ILE A 33 -2.27 6.84 4.23
CA ILE A 33 -2.43 5.72 3.30
C ILE A 33 -1.94 4.43 3.94
N ALA A 34 -2.34 3.30 3.36
CA ALA A 34 -1.71 2.01 3.62
C ALA A 34 -0.63 1.73 2.56
N VAL A 35 0.46 1.09 2.96
CA VAL A 35 1.53 0.66 2.08
C VAL A 35 1.70 -0.83 2.23
N LYS A 36 1.35 -1.57 1.17
CA LYS A 36 1.64 -3.00 1.09
C LYS A 36 2.98 -3.17 0.42
N SER A 37 3.89 -3.92 1.03
CA SER A 37 5.28 -3.99 0.58
C SER A 37 5.87 -5.38 0.66
N SER A 38 6.80 -5.66 -0.26
CA SER A 38 7.59 -6.89 -0.34
C SER A 38 8.96 -6.57 -0.92
N GLY A 39 9.98 -7.39 -0.60
CA GLY A 39 11.24 -7.33 -1.34
C GLY A 39 11.01 -7.46 -2.86
N VAL A 40 11.75 -6.69 -3.66
CA VAL A 40 11.53 -6.62 -5.12
C VAL A 40 11.59 -8.00 -5.77
N VAL A 41 12.50 -8.87 -5.32
CA VAL A 41 12.67 -10.24 -5.85
C VAL A 41 11.40 -11.08 -5.67
N CYS A 42 10.64 -10.84 -4.59
CA CYS A 42 9.41 -11.56 -4.25
C CYS A 42 8.13 -10.81 -4.66
N SER A 43 8.24 -9.70 -5.40
CA SER A 43 7.12 -8.78 -5.66
C SER A 43 6.14 -9.21 -6.74
N ALA A 44 6.30 -10.40 -7.35
CA ALA A 44 5.46 -10.85 -8.47
C ALA A 44 3.96 -10.85 -8.12
N ALA A 45 3.59 -11.37 -6.95
CA ALA A 45 2.21 -11.37 -6.48
C ALA A 45 1.66 -9.95 -6.26
N LEU A 46 2.49 -9.06 -5.68
CA LEU A 46 2.09 -7.70 -5.36
C LEU A 46 1.97 -6.81 -6.61
N ARG A 47 2.76 -7.09 -7.65
CA ARG A 47 2.62 -6.47 -8.98
C ARG A 47 1.33 -6.90 -9.67
N ASN A 48 1.02 -8.19 -9.66
CA ASN A 48 -0.23 -8.70 -10.19
C ASN A 48 -1.45 -8.10 -9.45
N GLU A 49 -1.35 -7.91 -8.14
CA GLU A 49 -2.39 -7.22 -7.36
C GLU A 49 -2.60 -5.78 -7.83
N ARG A 50 -1.53 -5.05 -8.15
CA ARG A 50 -1.62 -3.72 -8.76
C ARG A 50 -2.30 -3.76 -10.12
N ASP A 51 -1.94 -4.70 -10.99
CA ASP A 51 -2.58 -4.90 -12.30
C ASP A 51 -4.10 -5.11 -12.15
N VAL A 52 -4.51 -6.00 -11.26
CA VAL A 52 -5.92 -6.30 -11.00
C VAL A 52 -6.66 -5.08 -10.44
N LEU A 53 -6.06 -4.33 -9.51
CA LEU A 53 -6.68 -3.13 -8.95
C LEU A 53 -6.84 -2.02 -10.01
N ASP A 54 -5.88 -1.86 -10.92
CA ASP A 54 -6.01 -0.93 -12.03
C ASP A 54 -7.13 -1.33 -13.00
N ASP A 55 -7.23 -2.63 -13.32
CA ASP A 55 -8.26 -3.16 -14.21
C ASP A 55 -9.68 -3.00 -13.63
N LEU A 56 -9.82 -3.10 -12.31
CA LEU A 56 -11.08 -2.88 -11.61
C LEU A 56 -11.51 -1.41 -11.60
N GLY A 57 -10.56 -0.48 -11.71
CA GLY A 57 -10.80 0.95 -11.79
C GLY A 57 -11.46 1.55 -10.54
N ASP A 58 -12.24 2.61 -10.75
CA ASP A 58 -12.90 3.34 -9.65
C ASP A 58 -14.20 2.63 -9.21
N CYS A 59 -14.13 1.94 -8.07
CA CYS A 59 -15.27 1.30 -7.41
C CYS A 59 -15.29 1.66 -5.91
N SER A 60 -16.42 2.13 -5.37
CA SER A 60 -16.51 2.59 -3.97
C SER A 60 -16.35 1.48 -2.93
N GLU A 61 -16.60 0.24 -3.32
CA GLU A 61 -16.53 -0.94 -2.44
C GLU A 61 -15.15 -1.63 -2.49
N ILE A 62 -14.24 -1.13 -3.31
CA ILE A 62 -12.89 -1.69 -3.50
C ILE A 62 -11.86 -0.65 -3.04
N VAL A 63 -10.87 -1.09 -2.28
CA VAL A 63 -9.76 -0.24 -1.80
C VAL A 63 -9.08 0.41 -2.99
N ARG A 64 -9.02 1.75 -3.01
CA ARG A 64 -8.37 2.46 -4.11
C ARG A 64 -6.86 2.22 -4.09
N CYS A 65 -6.30 1.94 -5.28
CA CYS A 65 -4.86 1.95 -5.50
C CYS A 65 -4.42 3.34 -5.96
N PHE A 66 -3.37 3.87 -5.35
CA PHE A 66 -2.76 5.15 -5.75
C PHE A 66 -1.46 4.96 -6.55
N GLY A 67 -1.17 3.73 -6.97
CA GLY A 67 0.02 3.35 -7.73
C GLY A 67 1.11 2.72 -6.87
N GLU A 68 2.33 2.72 -7.39
CA GLU A 68 3.46 1.97 -6.84
C GLU A 68 4.72 2.83 -6.67
N GLY A 69 5.67 2.32 -5.90
CA GLY A 69 6.98 2.95 -5.68
C GLY A 69 8.03 1.95 -5.23
N ARG A 70 9.30 2.37 -5.28
CA ARG A 70 10.43 1.56 -4.81
C ARG A 70 11.23 2.34 -3.78
N THR A 71 11.66 1.65 -2.74
CA THR A 71 12.52 2.19 -1.68
C THR A 71 13.71 1.26 -1.48
N VAL A 72 14.78 1.78 -0.86
CA VAL A 72 15.86 0.95 -0.33
C VAL A 72 15.79 1.03 1.18
N GLU A 73 15.49 -0.09 1.82
CA GLU A 73 15.30 -0.19 3.27
C GLU A 73 16.28 -1.23 3.79
N ASN A 74 17.16 -0.85 4.73
CA ASN A 74 18.20 -1.72 5.28
C ASN A 74 19.10 -2.40 4.21
N GLY A 75 19.30 -1.75 3.06
CA GLY A 75 20.10 -2.27 1.95
C GLY A 75 19.34 -3.21 1.01
N GLU A 76 18.04 -3.46 1.24
CA GLU A 76 17.18 -4.25 0.36
C GLU A 76 16.28 -3.34 -0.48
N GLU A 77 16.11 -3.65 -1.76
CA GLU A 77 15.10 -2.99 -2.58
C GLU A 77 13.71 -3.51 -2.25
N ILE A 78 12.83 -2.60 -1.85
CA ILE A 78 11.44 -2.88 -1.50
C ILE A 78 10.52 -2.33 -2.58
N TYR A 79 9.58 -3.16 -3.02
CA TYR A 79 8.46 -2.75 -3.85
C TYR A 79 7.29 -2.38 -2.95
N ASN A 80 6.69 -1.22 -3.21
CA ASN A 80 5.62 -0.63 -2.41
C ASN A 80 4.40 -0.37 -3.28
N LEU A 81 3.25 -0.83 -2.82
CA LEU A 81 1.94 -0.54 -3.38
C LEU A 81 1.22 0.43 -2.44
N PHE A 82 0.84 1.59 -2.95
CA PHE A 82 0.14 2.63 -2.19
C PHE A 82 -1.36 2.42 -2.30
N LEU A 83 -2.01 2.27 -1.16
CA LEU A 83 -3.42 1.89 -1.07
C LEU A 83 -4.17 2.83 -0.14
N GLU A 84 -5.47 2.94 -0.35
CA GLU A 84 -6.38 3.55 0.61
C GLU A 84 -6.29 2.84 1.96
N TYR A 85 -6.26 3.62 3.04
CA TYR A 85 -6.31 3.09 4.39
C TYR A 85 -7.77 2.82 4.79
N ALA A 86 -8.15 1.53 4.85
CA ALA A 86 -9.46 1.10 5.30
C ALA A 86 -9.58 1.16 6.83
N SER A 87 -10.08 2.28 7.35
CA SER A 87 -10.19 2.54 8.80
C SER A 87 -11.33 1.80 9.52
N GLY A 88 -12.11 0.99 8.80
CA GLY A 88 -13.28 0.27 9.32
C GLY A 88 -12.97 -0.88 10.28
N GLY A 89 -11.70 -1.23 10.49
CA GLY A 89 -11.28 -2.33 11.37
C GLY A 89 -11.40 -3.71 10.72
N ASN A 90 -11.24 -4.77 11.53
CA ASN A 90 -11.29 -6.14 11.01
C ASN A 90 -12.75 -6.61 10.88
N LEU A 91 -13.03 -7.35 9.81
CA LEU A 91 -14.36 -7.94 9.58
C LEU A 91 -14.82 -8.88 10.71
N GLY A 92 -13.87 -9.52 11.40
CA GLY A 92 -14.14 -10.49 12.46
C GLY A 92 -14.32 -9.93 13.87
N ASP A 93 -14.13 -8.62 14.08
CA ASP A 93 -14.18 -7.99 15.42
C ASP A 93 -15.62 -7.72 15.90
N ARG A 94 -16.55 -8.65 15.63
CA ARG A 94 -17.99 -8.48 15.84
C ARG A 94 -18.56 -9.38 16.93
#